data_AF-A0A212ERS7-F1
#
_entry.id   AF-A0A212ERS7-F1
#
_cell.length_a   1.000
_cell.length_b   1.000
_cell.length_c   1.000
_cell.angle_alpha   90.00
_cell.angle_beta   90.00
_cell.angle_gamma   90.00
#
_symmetry.space_group_name_H-M   'P 1'
#
loop_
_entity.id
_entity.type
_entity.pdbx_description
1 polymer ?
#
loop_
_entity_poly.entity_id
_entity_poly.type
_entity_poly.pdbx_seq_one_letter_code
_entity_poly.pdbx_strand_id
1 'polypeptide(L)'
;MTKEEQIDRFNKMNEEVEPFRQNLTDCARQVKASMIDVEHFLKRIPQSSMQGKCFVACILKRNSIIVNNKISRENLLEANRAVYGQDSEVMTRLNTAIVECSDVVEGIFEVCEYSSVFNDCMHMKMEHILDKVTMERRMEALGQMTSDPDVWTDEDDEILKLIKDEL
;
A
#
# COMPACT_ATOMS: atom_id res chain seq x y z
N MET A 1 15.88 -2.96 27.81
CA MET A 1 14.47 -2.55 27.66
C MET A 1 13.70 -2.98 28.89
N THR A 2 12.93 -2.08 29.48
CA THR A 2 12.04 -2.37 30.61
C THR A 2 10.72 -2.97 30.12
N LYS A 3 9.92 -3.53 31.04
CA LYS A 3 8.57 -4.02 30.72
C LYS A 3 7.63 -2.90 30.26
N GLU A 4 7.77 -1.70 30.82
CA GLU A 4 7.02 -0.51 30.38
C GLU A 4 7.39 -0.11 28.95
N GLU A 5 8.69 -0.10 28.61
CA GLU A 5 9.14 0.18 27.24
C GLU A 5 8.64 -0.88 26.23
N GLN A 6 8.46 -2.13 26.66
CA GLN A 6 7.86 -3.18 25.81
C GLN A 6 6.36 -2.98 25.59
N ILE A 7 5.63 -2.58 26.63
CA ILE A 7 4.18 -2.32 26.56
C ILE A 7 3.90 -1.10 25.69
N ASP A 8 4.65 -0.01 25.87
CA ASP A 8 4.49 1.19 25.05
C ASP A 8 4.80 0.92 23.57
N ARG A 9 5.83 0.10 23.29
CA ARG A 9 6.14 -0.31 21.91
C ARG A 9 5.02 -1.16 21.30
N PHE A 10 4.46 -2.08 22.08
CA PHE A 10 3.35 -2.94 21.63
C PHE A 10 2.08 -2.12 21.36
N ASN A 11 1.74 -1.18 22.24
CA ASN A 11 0.57 -0.30 22.07
C ASN A 11 0.74 0.59 20.83
N LYS A 12 1.91 1.21 20.67
CA LYS A 12 2.21 2.04 19.49
C LYS A 12 2.14 1.24 18.18
N MET A 13 2.64 0.01 18.20
CA MET A 13 2.56 -0.89 17.04
C MET A 13 1.11 -1.22 16.69
N ASN A 14 0.27 -1.53 17.69
CA ASN A 14 -1.16 -1.81 17.48
C ASN A 14 -1.95 -0.60 16.96
N GLU A 15 -1.58 0.62 17.36
CA GLU A 15 -2.27 1.82 16.90
C GLU A 15 -1.86 2.22 15.47
N GLU A 16 -0.59 2.03 15.09
CA GLU A 16 -0.05 2.53 13.81
C GLU A 16 0.00 1.47 12.69
N VAL A 17 0.24 0.20 13.01
CA VAL A 17 0.55 -0.86 12.03
C VAL A 17 -0.65 -1.77 11.76
N GLU A 18 -1.41 -2.14 12.80
CA GLU A 18 -2.54 -3.07 12.67
C GLU A 18 -3.64 -2.58 11.70
N PRO A 19 -4.04 -1.30 11.67
CA PRO A 19 -5.04 -0.84 10.71
C PRO A 19 -4.57 -0.96 9.25
N PHE A 20 -3.26 -0.79 9.02
CA PHE A 20 -2.66 -0.97 7.69
C PHE A 20 -2.64 -2.45 7.30
N ARG A 21 -2.19 -3.32 8.22
CA ARG A 21 -2.15 -4.77 8.04
C ARG A 21 -3.55 -5.35 7.77
N GLN A 22 -4.54 -4.98 8.58
CA GLN A 22 -5.93 -5.41 8.40
C GLN A 22 -6.49 -5.00 7.02
N ASN A 23 -6.18 -3.79 6.55
CA ASN A 23 -6.61 -3.33 5.23
C ASN A 23 -5.98 -4.14 4.08
N LEU A 24 -4.71 -4.55 4.21
CA LEU A 24 -4.06 -5.46 3.25
C LEU A 24 -4.80 -6.80 3.22
N THR A 25 -5.04 -7.41 4.37
CA THR A 25 -5.66 -8.74 4.47
C THR A 25 -7.09 -8.74 3.95
N ASP A 26 -7.88 -7.75 4.35
CA ASP A 26 -9.25 -7.61 3.89
C ASP A 26 -9.34 -7.41 2.37
N CYS A 27 -8.48 -6.55 1.82
CA CYS A 27 -8.48 -6.30 0.38
C CYS A 27 -8.01 -7.51 -0.42
N ALA A 28 -6.99 -8.23 0.06
CA ALA A 28 -6.49 -9.44 -0.58
C ALA A 28 -7.60 -10.51 -0.63
N ARG A 29 -8.30 -10.71 0.51
CA ARG A 29 -9.48 -11.59 0.61
C ARG A 29 -10.59 -11.18 -0.35
N GLN A 30 -10.95 -9.90 -0.34
CA GLN A 30 -12.08 -9.38 -1.10
C GLN A 30 -11.91 -9.58 -2.62
N VAL A 31 -10.71 -9.34 -3.14
CA VAL A 31 -10.44 -9.42 -4.58
C VAL A 31 -9.77 -10.74 -4.99
N LYS A 32 -9.54 -11.63 -4.02
CA LYS A 32 -8.82 -12.90 -4.19
C LYS A 32 -7.42 -12.68 -4.77
N ALA A 33 -6.73 -11.65 -4.27
CA ALA A 33 -5.34 -11.39 -4.61
C ALA A 33 -4.45 -12.51 -4.10
N SER A 34 -3.45 -12.87 -4.89
CA SER A 34 -2.39 -13.77 -4.46
C SER A 34 -1.40 -13.04 -3.55
N MET A 35 -0.59 -13.80 -2.83
CA MET A 35 0.49 -13.22 -2.04
C MET A 35 1.55 -12.51 -2.90
N ILE A 36 1.74 -12.94 -4.16
CA ILE A 36 2.61 -12.23 -5.12
C ILE A 36 2.06 -10.83 -5.38
N ASP A 37 0.74 -10.68 -5.51
CA ASP A 37 0.12 -9.36 -5.71
C ASP A 37 0.31 -8.44 -4.50
N VAL A 38 0.19 -9.00 -3.28
CA VAL A 38 0.44 -8.28 -2.02
C VAL A 38 1.91 -7.88 -1.90
N GLU A 39 2.82 -8.80 -2.19
CA GLU A 39 4.26 -8.54 -2.19
C GLU A 39 4.64 -7.47 -3.22
N HIS A 40 4.10 -7.56 -4.44
CA HIS A 40 4.30 -6.56 -5.47
C HIS A 40 3.81 -5.19 -5.02
N PHE A 41 2.64 -5.11 -4.36
CA PHE A 41 2.15 -3.85 -3.82
C PHE A 41 3.11 -3.25 -2.79
N LEU A 42 3.61 -4.07 -1.85
CA LEU A 42 4.51 -3.63 -0.80
C LEU A 42 5.89 -3.23 -1.34
N LYS A 43 6.38 -3.95 -2.35
CA LYS A 43 7.63 -3.64 -3.08
C LYS A 43 7.45 -2.57 -4.16
N ARG A 44 6.23 -2.06 -4.36
CA ARG A 44 5.84 -1.14 -5.44
C ARG A 44 6.16 -1.64 -6.85
N ILE A 45 6.14 -2.95 -7.04
CA ILE A 45 6.26 -3.58 -8.35
C ILE A 45 4.89 -3.48 -9.04
N PRO A 46 4.84 -3.13 -10.34
CA PRO A 46 3.60 -3.10 -11.11
C PRO A 46 2.84 -4.42 -11.06
N GLN A 47 1.51 -4.33 -11.01
CA GLN A 47 0.64 -5.50 -10.93
C GLN A 47 0.40 -6.10 -12.32
N SER A 48 0.72 -7.39 -12.47
CA SER A 48 0.51 -8.13 -13.73
C SER A 48 -0.86 -8.82 -13.80
N SER A 49 -1.45 -9.16 -12.65
CA SER A 49 -2.73 -9.85 -12.56
C SER A 49 -3.90 -8.88 -12.38
N MET A 50 -5.10 -9.24 -12.83
CA MET A 50 -6.30 -8.44 -12.60
C MET A 50 -6.63 -8.34 -11.11
N GLN A 51 -6.43 -9.42 -10.36
CA GLN A 51 -6.64 -9.48 -8.92
C GLN A 51 -5.72 -8.51 -8.19
N GLY A 52 -4.44 -8.43 -8.59
CA GLY A 52 -3.48 -7.47 -8.06
C GLY A 52 -3.81 -6.02 -8.40
N LYS A 53 -4.28 -5.75 -9.62
CA LYS A 53 -4.81 -4.41 -9.97
C LYS A 53 -6.01 -4.03 -9.11
N CYS A 54 -6.93 -4.97 -8.90
CA CYS A 54 -8.08 -4.76 -8.03
C CYS A 54 -7.69 -4.64 -6.54
N PHE A 55 -6.60 -5.28 -6.14
CA PHE A 55 -6.03 -5.16 -4.81
C PHE A 55 -5.57 -3.72 -4.55
N VAL A 56 -4.81 -3.14 -5.48
CA VAL A 56 -4.42 -1.71 -5.44
C VAL A 56 -5.67 -0.83 -5.32
N ALA A 57 -6.67 -1.06 -6.17
CA ALA A 57 -7.92 -0.28 -6.13
C ALA A 57 -8.64 -0.39 -4.78
N CYS A 58 -8.69 -1.59 -4.19
CA CYS A 58 -9.30 -1.80 -2.89
C CYS A 58 -8.58 -1.01 -1.79
N ILE A 59 -7.25 -1.07 -1.75
CA ILE A 59 -6.45 -0.33 -0.76
C ILE A 59 -6.66 1.17 -0.91
N LEU A 60 -6.60 1.70 -2.14
CA LEU A 60 -6.82 3.13 -2.38
C LEU A 60 -8.24 3.57 -2.04
N LYS A 61 -9.27 2.73 -2.25
CA LYS A 61 -10.66 3.01 -1.83
C LYS A 61 -10.79 3.06 -0.32
N ARG A 62 -10.21 2.11 0.41
CA ARG A 62 -10.28 2.06 1.89
C ARG A 62 -9.59 3.26 2.54
N ASN A 63 -8.53 3.76 1.91
CA ASN A 63 -7.84 4.98 2.34
C ASN A 63 -8.51 6.27 1.82
N SER A 64 -9.71 6.17 1.24
CA SER A 64 -10.44 7.30 0.63
C SER A 64 -9.65 8.05 -0.47
N ILE A 65 -8.59 7.45 -1.01
CA ILE A 65 -7.84 8.00 -2.14
C ILE A 65 -8.65 7.84 -3.42
N ILE A 66 -9.44 6.77 -3.54
CA ILE A 66 -10.42 6.63 -4.62
C ILE A 66 -11.83 6.87 -4.08
N VAL A 67 -12.49 7.89 -4.63
CA VAL A 67 -13.87 8.26 -4.32
C VAL A 67 -14.63 8.33 -5.63
N ASN A 68 -15.82 7.72 -5.70
CA ASN A 68 -16.62 7.65 -6.93
C ASN A 68 -15.82 7.13 -8.15
N ASN A 69 -14.98 6.12 -7.93
CA ASN A 69 -14.08 5.52 -8.92
C ASN A 69 -13.06 6.49 -9.55
N LYS A 70 -12.72 7.59 -8.88
CA LYS A 70 -11.66 8.53 -9.31
C LYS A 70 -10.73 8.87 -8.15
N ILE A 71 -9.49 9.26 -8.47
CA ILE A 71 -8.55 9.75 -7.47
C ILE A 71 -9.07 11.07 -6.86
N SER A 72 -9.16 11.09 -5.54
CA SER A 72 -9.32 12.30 -4.73
C SER A 72 -7.94 12.91 -4.49
N ARG A 73 -7.61 13.95 -5.26
CA ARG A 73 -6.36 14.71 -5.08
C ARG A 73 -6.21 15.25 -3.66
N GLU A 74 -7.30 15.72 -3.07
CA GLU A 74 -7.31 16.23 -1.70
C GLU A 74 -6.89 15.15 -0.69
N ASN A 75 -7.57 14.00 -0.71
CA ASN A 75 -7.28 12.91 0.23
C ASN A 75 -5.89 12.32 -0.01
N LEU A 76 -5.43 12.23 -1.26
CA LEU A 76 -4.08 11.78 -1.58
C LEU A 76 -3.01 12.73 -1.04
N LEU A 77 -3.20 14.05 -1.17
CA LEU A 77 -2.29 15.03 -0.61
C LEU A 77 -2.28 14.95 0.92
N GLU A 78 -3.46 14.81 1.54
CA GLU A 78 -3.57 14.71 3.00
C GLU A 78 -2.89 13.45 3.54
N ALA A 79 -3.12 12.30 2.91
CA ALA A 79 -2.45 11.05 3.27
C ALA A 79 -0.91 11.16 3.19
N ASN A 80 -0.39 11.89 2.19
CA ASN A 80 1.05 12.10 2.07
C ASN A 80 1.59 13.16 3.05
N ARG A 81 0.80 14.19 3.41
CA ARG A 81 1.19 15.17 4.45
C ARG A 81 1.38 14.51 5.81
N ALA A 82 0.58 13.49 6.14
CA ALA A 82 0.75 12.72 7.37
C ALA A 82 2.13 12.02 7.45
N VAL A 83 2.77 11.76 6.30
CA VAL A 83 4.07 11.08 6.20
C VAL A 83 5.22 12.07 6.04
N TYR A 84 5.09 13.04 5.14
CA TYR A 84 6.16 13.96 4.76
C TYR A 84 6.03 15.35 5.39
N GLY A 85 4.99 15.59 6.20
CA GLY A 85 4.68 16.89 6.75
C GLY A 85 4.39 17.92 5.65
N GLN A 86 4.92 19.13 5.84
CA GLN A 86 4.78 20.26 4.90
C GLN A 86 6.08 20.51 4.12
N ASP A 87 6.88 19.48 3.86
CA ASP A 87 8.09 19.62 3.03
C ASP A 87 7.71 20.17 1.65
N SER A 88 8.12 21.40 1.38
CA SER A 88 7.69 22.13 0.19
C SER A 88 8.19 21.49 -1.11
N GLU A 89 9.36 20.84 -1.10
CA GLU A 89 9.90 20.18 -2.30
C GLU A 89 9.10 18.91 -2.58
N VAL A 90 8.88 18.08 -1.55
CA VAL A 90 8.09 16.84 -1.66
C VAL A 90 6.66 17.15 -2.08
N MET A 91 6.01 18.12 -1.43
CA MET A 91 4.63 18.47 -1.75
C MET A 91 4.51 19.09 -3.14
N THR A 92 5.47 19.89 -3.61
CA THR A 92 5.45 20.42 -4.98
C THR A 92 5.54 19.29 -6.01
N ARG A 93 6.49 18.36 -5.83
CA ARG A 93 6.64 17.21 -6.74
C ARG A 93 5.44 16.28 -6.71
N LEU A 94 4.88 16.03 -5.53
CA LEU A 94 3.66 15.24 -5.37
C LEU A 94 2.50 15.87 -6.12
N ASN A 95 2.30 17.19 -6.02
CA ASN A 95 1.26 17.89 -6.76
C ASN A 95 1.43 17.74 -8.27
N THR A 96 2.66 17.89 -8.79
CA THR A 96 2.97 17.69 -10.21
C THR A 96 2.69 16.25 -10.65
N ALA A 97 3.17 15.26 -9.88
CA ALA A 97 2.96 13.85 -10.15
C ALA A 97 1.46 13.49 -10.21
N ILE A 98 0.65 14.02 -9.29
CA ILE A 98 -0.80 13.75 -9.30
C ILE A 98 -1.44 14.24 -10.59
N VAL A 99 -1.09 15.44 -11.07
CA VAL A 99 -1.63 15.98 -12.33
C VAL A 99 -1.23 15.08 -13.50
N GLU A 100 0.07 14.85 -13.68
CA GLU A 100 0.59 14.05 -14.79
C GLU A 100 0.03 12.62 -14.79
N CYS A 101 -0.07 11.99 -13.62
CA CYS A 101 -0.61 10.64 -13.51
C CYS A 101 -2.14 10.58 -13.66
N SER A 102 -2.85 11.68 -13.39
CA SER A 102 -4.29 11.76 -13.67
C SER A 102 -4.54 11.80 -15.18
N ASP A 103 -3.67 12.46 -15.94
CA ASP A 103 -3.74 12.50 -17.41
C ASP A 103 -3.45 11.12 -18.02
N VAL A 104 -2.49 10.36 -17.45
CA VAL A 104 -2.15 9.00 -17.92
C VAL A 104 -3.34 8.04 -17.84
N VAL A 105 -4.20 8.20 -16.82
CA VAL A 105 -5.36 7.32 -16.61
C VAL A 105 -6.65 7.86 -17.22
N GLU A 106 -6.57 8.95 -17.98
CA GLU A 106 -7.72 9.49 -18.69
C GLU A 106 -8.27 8.45 -19.69
N GLY A 107 -9.58 8.22 -19.65
CA GLY A 107 -10.25 7.24 -20.52
C GLY A 107 -10.20 5.79 -20.02
N ILE A 108 -9.52 5.50 -18.91
CA ILE A 108 -9.60 4.18 -18.27
C ILE A 108 -10.85 4.11 -17.39
N PHE A 109 -11.83 3.29 -17.78
CA PHE A 109 -13.11 3.17 -17.08
C PHE A 109 -13.14 2.06 -16.03
N GLU A 110 -12.36 1.01 -16.24
CA GLU A 110 -12.26 -0.10 -15.30
C GLU A 110 -11.42 0.35 -14.11
N VAL A 111 -11.99 0.28 -12.90
CA VAL A 111 -11.41 0.91 -11.72
C VAL A 111 -10.14 0.21 -11.25
N CYS A 112 -10.00 -1.10 -11.45
CA CYS A 112 -8.79 -1.82 -11.08
C CYS A 112 -7.61 -1.39 -11.97
N GLU A 113 -7.81 -1.34 -13.29
CA GLU A 113 -6.83 -0.85 -14.26
C GLU A 113 -6.48 0.62 -13.99
N TYR A 114 -7.49 1.47 -13.81
CA TYR A 114 -7.32 2.89 -13.50
C TYR A 114 -6.44 3.08 -12.26
N SER A 115 -6.73 2.33 -11.20
CA SER A 115 -5.99 2.42 -9.94
C SER A 115 -4.55 1.95 -10.07
N SER A 116 -4.33 0.83 -10.76
CA SER A 116 -2.99 0.27 -10.96
C SER A 116 -2.12 1.20 -11.79
N VAL A 117 -2.62 1.66 -12.94
CA VAL A 117 -1.85 2.55 -13.84
C VAL A 117 -1.53 3.87 -13.13
N PHE A 118 -2.48 4.43 -12.37
CA PHE A 118 -2.22 5.63 -11.58
C PHE A 118 -1.13 5.37 -10.53
N ASN A 119 -1.24 4.27 -9.77
CA ASN A 119 -0.28 3.91 -8.72
C ASN A 119 1.13 3.71 -9.28
N ASP A 120 1.26 3.03 -10.43
CA ASP A 120 2.54 2.78 -11.10
C ASP A 120 3.15 4.10 -11.60
N CYS A 121 2.34 4.98 -12.19
CA CYS A 121 2.78 6.32 -12.58
C CYS A 121 3.28 7.12 -11.38
N MET A 122 2.53 7.12 -10.27
CA MET A 122 2.92 7.84 -9.06
C MET A 122 4.23 7.28 -8.48
N HIS A 123 4.43 5.96 -8.52
CA HIS A 123 5.68 5.35 -8.09
C HIS A 123 6.86 5.86 -8.91
N MET A 124 6.78 5.81 -10.25
CA MET A 124 7.85 6.30 -11.13
C MET A 124 8.16 7.77 -10.91
N LYS A 125 7.13 8.62 -10.73
CA LYS A 125 7.32 10.06 -10.54
C LYS A 125 7.89 10.43 -9.18
N MET A 126 7.69 9.57 -8.18
CA MET A 126 8.08 9.84 -6.80
C MET A 126 9.28 9.00 -6.33
N GLU A 127 9.77 8.04 -7.13
CA GLU A 127 10.80 7.04 -6.78
C GLU A 127 11.99 7.66 -6.03
N HIS A 128 12.56 8.75 -6.55
CA HIS A 128 13.70 9.45 -5.96
C HIS A 128 13.46 10.07 -4.56
N ILE A 129 12.21 10.18 -4.10
CA ILE A 129 11.82 10.77 -2.81
C ILE A 129 11.46 9.68 -1.79
N LEU A 130 10.97 8.54 -2.27
CA LEU A 130 10.31 7.51 -1.46
C LEU A 130 11.27 6.60 -0.69
N ASP A 131 12.54 6.57 -1.09
CA ASP A 131 13.56 5.67 -0.55
C ASP A 131 14.00 5.99 0.89
N LYS A 132 13.75 7.20 1.39
CA LYS A 132 14.20 7.60 2.74
C LYS A 132 13.23 7.27 3.88
N VAL A 133 11.94 7.07 3.61
CA VAL A 133 10.92 7.06 4.69
C VAL A 133 9.98 5.86 4.64
N THR A 134 9.83 5.19 3.50
CA THR A 134 8.73 4.22 3.32
C THR A 134 9.14 2.75 3.24
N MET A 135 10.43 2.42 3.20
CA MET A 135 10.88 1.02 3.16
C MET A 135 10.87 0.36 4.54
N GLU A 136 11.36 1.03 5.60
CA GLU A 136 11.44 0.43 6.94
C GLU A 136 10.07 0.05 7.49
N ARG A 137 9.08 0.95 7.46
CA ARG A 137 7.70 0.66 7.91
C ARG A 137 7.02 -0.43 7.09
N ARG A 138 7.34 -0.55 5.79
CA ARG A 138 6.82 -1.61 4.93
C ARG A 138 7.48 -2.95 5.19
N MET A 139 8.78 -2.95 5.46
CA MET A 139 9.54 -4.14 5.80
C MET A 139 9.17 -4.68 7.19
N GLU A 140 8.81 -3.80 8.13
CA GLU A 140 8.23 -4.17 9.42
C GLU A 140 6.84 -4.80 9.26
N ALA A 141 5.96 -4.17 8.45
CA ALA A 141 4.69 -4.76 8.07
C ALA A 141 4.85 -6.05 7.24
N LEU A 142 6.00 -6.25 6.58
CA LEU A 142 6.49 -7.47 5.90
C LEU A 142 7.30 -8.44 6.80
N GLY A 143 7.39 -8.21 8.12
CA GLY A 143 7.93 -9.17 9.10
C GLY A 143 6.92 -9.96 9.96
N GLN A 144 5.65 -9.56 10.01
CA GLN A 144 4.57 -10.06 10.90
C GLN A 144 3.32 -10.61 10.20
N MET A 145 3.44 -11.62 9.34
CA MET A 145 2.31 -12.06 8.55
C MET A 145 2.64 -13.56 8.10
N THR A 146 1.74 -14.58 8.05
CA THR A 146 2.06 -16.00 7.59
C THR A 146 1.71 -16.30 6.13
N SER A 147 1.23 -17.47 5.70
CA SER A 147 1.35 -17.87 4.29
C SER A 147 0.80 -19.24 3.90
N ASP A 148 0.03 -19.87 4.77
CA ASP A 148 -0.61 -21.15 4.52
C ASP A 148 -2.08 -20.89 4.21
N PRO A 149 -2.52 -20.86 2.94
CA PRO A 149 -3.86 -20.37 2.59
C PRO A 149 -5.04 -21.11 3.25
N ASP A 150 -4.84 -22.35 3.70
CA ASP A 150 -5.87 -23.16 4.38
C ASP A 150 -5.66 -23.28 5.91
N VAL A 151 -4.56 -22.70 6.45
CA VAL A 151 -4.26 -22.60 7.89
C VAL A 151 -3.97 -21.14 8.26
N TRP A 152 -4.90 -20.24 7.91
CA TRP A 152 -4.95 -18.86 8.40
C TRP A 152 -5.27 -18.87 9.89
N THR A 153 -4.33 -18.46 10.73
CA THR A 153 -4.70 -17.82 12.00
C THR A 153 -4.89 -16.35 11.71
N ASP A 154 -5.91 -15.71 12.29
CA ASP A 154 -6.32 -14.33 11.94
C ASP A 154 -5.19 -13.27 11.94
N GLU A 155 -4.08 -13.51 12.65
CA GLU A 155 -2.97 -12.58 12.85
C GLU A 155 -1.78 -12.74 11.91
N ASP A 156 -1.65 -13.85 11.22
CA ASP A 156 -0.56 -14.05 10.31
C ASP A 156 -1.17 -14.96 9.25
N ASP A 157 -1.32 -14.47 8.04
CA ASP A 157 -1.32 -15.28 6.84
C ASP A 157 -0.80 -14.62 5.57
N GLU A 158 0.11 -13.73 5.85
CA GLU A 158 0.04 -12.43 5.31
C GLU A 158 1.56 -12.07 4.98
N ILE A 159 2.62 -12.90 5.20
CA ILE A 159 4.07 -12.67 4.82
C ILE A 159 4.90 -13.88 4.30
N LEU A 160 4.77 -15.15 4.73
CA LEU A 160 5.96 -16.05 4.87
C LEU A 160 6.10 -17.42 4.12
N LYS A 161 5.35 -17.79 3.07
CA LYS A 161 5.49 -19.11 2.38
C LYS A 161 5.58 -18.97 0.86
N LEU A 162 5.46 -17.77 0.30
CA LEU A 162 5.95 -17.51 -1.06
C LEU A 162 7.39 -16.99 -1.12
N ILE A 163 8.11 -17.00 0.01
CA ILE A 163 9.58 -17.12 -0.02
C ILE A 163 10.01 -18.58 -0.24
N LYS A 164 9.10 -19.57 -0.19
CA LYS A 164 9.52 -20.95 0.06
C LYS A 164 9.96 -21.80 -1.16
N ASP A 165 9.59 -21.55 -2.42
CA ASP A 165 9.80 -22.56 -3.49
C ASP A 165 10.26 -22.09 -4.91
N GLU A 166 10.82 -20.88 -5.11
CA GLU A 166 11.50 -20.50 -6.39
C GLU A 166 12.90 -19.86 -6.19
N LEU A 167 13.71 -20.46 -5.30
CA LEU A 167 15.18 -20.47 -5.42
C LEU A 167 15.67 -21.88 -5.74
#